data_AF-W0FH83-F1
#
_entry.id   AF-W0FH83-F1
#
_cell.length_a   1.000
_cell.length_b   1.000
_cell.length_c   1.000
_cell.angle_alpha   90.00
_cell.angle_beta   90.00
_cell.angle_gamma   90.00
#
_symmetry.space_group_name_H-M   'P 1'
#
loop_
_entity.id
_entity.type
_entity.pdbx_description
1 polymer ?
#
loop_
_entity_poly.entity_id
_entity_poly.type
_entity_poly.pdbx_seq_one_letter_code
_entity_poly.pdbx_strand_id
1 'polypeptide(L)'
;MQSEGMNAIDVTYQTEINIENKSIEQLTAEVNVRYRQAESLANMSAMMLADAGRRLIEIKSRVGHGNFGEWCKDNLDFSQTKAARMMDLARKVDDENSLFSNFATLQNIGISTVWALLAAPEEVAAEVIETNDVESMTVRELKAELARVKEEKQEAERRADSIDHNNDDLRKEISHLQGKLAESVSEEEFNEMQAAAQTQKEDLTKELQEAQSAAADIQTKLDKAKEDLKKAKAKQKELEATKDEEVKKAVEGKTAEIEEKAEARARESSQELLDRTQRQVKDLQEHIAKLEAEKAKLSNTSLMEFKVYVDQLQDIYFKICDIITEENIRDEETGAKMQTALQKVIGGWRP
;
A
#
# COMPACT_ATOMS: atom_id res chain seq x y z
N MET A 1 -56.56 -49.78 -26.51
CA MET A 1 -55.40 -49.29 -27.28
C MET A 1 -54.19 -50.07 -26.80
N GLN A 2 -53.45 -50.65 -27.74
CA GLN A 2 -52.45 -51.68 -27.49
C GLN A 2 -51.31 -51.15 -26.59
N SER A 3 -50.97 -51.93 -25.57
CA SER A 3 -49.72 -51.82 -24.83
C SER A 3 -48.61 -52.26 -25.78
N GLU A 4 -47.94 -51.29 -26.41
CA GLU A 4 -46.66 -51.53 -27.09
C GLU A 4 -45.62 -51.78 -26.01
N GLY A 5 -45.07 -53.00 -26.00
CA GLY A 5 -44.09 -53.43 -25.03
C GLY A 5 -42.86 -52.52 -25.04
N MET A 6 -42.41 -52.15 -23.85
CA MET A 6 -41.06 -51.62 -23.63
C MET A 6 -40.08 -52.63 -24.22
N ASN A 7 -39.45 -52.27 -25.35
CA ASN A 7 -38.26 -52.95 -25.84
C ASN A 7 -37.14 -52.68 -24.84
N ALA A 8 -37.08 -53.48 -23.78
CA ALA A 8 -35.87 -53.64 -23.01
C ALA A 8 -34.80 -54.14 -23.98
N ILE A 9 -33.79 -53.31 -24.25
CA ILE A 9 -32.58 -53.78 -24.93
C ILE A 9 -31.94 -54.77 -23.95
N ASP A 10 -32.20 -56.05 -24.17
CA ASP A 10 -31.59 -57.13 -23.42
C ASP A 10 -30.12 -57.21 -23.85
N VAL A 11 -29.25 -56.50 -23.12
CA VAL A 11 -27.80 -56.58 -23.30
C VAL A 11 -27.33 -57.84 -22.60
N THR A 12 -27.55 -59.00 -23.23
CA THR A 12 -26.98 -60.26 -22.75
C THR A 12 -25.45 -60.20 -22.86
N TYR A 13 -24.77 -60.08 -21.71
CA TYR A 13 -23.32 -60.15 -21.62
C TYR A 13 -22.87 -61.61 -21.81
N GLN A 14 -22.27 -61.96 -22.95
CA GLN A 14 -21.72 -63.30 -23.16
C GLN A 14 -20.45 -63.48 -22.31
N THR A 15 -20.47 -64.43 -21.39
CA THR A 15 -19.44 -64.66 -20.35
C THR A 15 -18.34 -65.64 -20.73
N GLU A 16 -18.35 -66.23 -21.93
CA GLU A 16 -17.31 -67.19 -22.34
C GLU A 16 -16.03 -66.45 -22.77
N ILE A 17 -15.13 -66.22 -21.81
CA ILE A 17 -13.82 -65.63 -22.07
C ILE A 17 -12.77 -66.74 -21.98
N ASN A 18 -12.35 -67.29 -23.12
CA ASN A 18 -11.21 -68.20 -23.19
C ASN A 18 -9.90 -67.41 -23.18
N ILE A 19 -9.23 -67.35 -22.03
CA ILE A 19 -7.99 -66.60 -21.79
C ILE A 19 -6.76 -67.52 -21.85
N GLU A 20 -6.94 -68.81 -21.54
CA GLU A 20 -5.85 -69.75 -21.21
C GLU A 20 -4.88 -70.05 -22.37
N ASN A 21 -5.29 -69.86 -23.62
CA ASN A 21 -4.49 -70.17 -24.82
C ASN A 21 -3.97 -68.93 -25.57
N LYS A 22 -4.07 -67.73 -24.98
CA LYS A 22 -3.68 -66.47 -25.65
C LYS A 22 -2.24 -66.08 -25.32
N SER A 23 -1.53 -65.53 -26.31
CA SER A 23 -0.20 -64.95 -26.09
C SER A 23 -0.28 -63.66 -25.25
N ILE A 24 0.85 -63.25 -24.67
CA ILE A 24 0.95 -62.00 -23.89
C ILE A 24 0.57 -60.79 -24.77
N GLU A 25 0.98 -60.78 -26.03
CA GLU A 25 0.66 -59.70 -26.98
C GLU A 25 -0.84 -59.63 -27.27
N GLN A 26 -1.49 -60.80 -27.44
CA GLN A 26 -2.95 -60.88 -27.63
C GLN A 26 -3.70 -60.38 -26.40
N LEU A 27 -3.30 -60.82 -25.21
CA LEU A 27 -3.90 -60.36 -23.95
C LEU A 27 -3.68 -58.87 -23.72
N THR A 28 -2.50 -58.34 -24.06
CA THR A 28 -2.19 -56.90 -23.96
C THR A 28 -3.08 -56.08 -24.89
N ALA A 29 -3.25 -56.51 -26.13
CA ALA A 29 -4.14 -55.85 -27.08
C ALA A 29 -5.60 -55.90 -26.60
N GLU A 30 -6.05 -57.05 -26.08
CA GLU A 30 -7.42 -57.23 -25.57
C GLU A 30 -7.71 -56.39 -24.33
N VAL A 31 -6.81 -56.34 -23.35
CA VAL A 31 -6.97 -55.48 -22.16
C VAL A 31 -7.12 -54.01 -22.57
N ASN A 32 -6.28 -53.53 -23.49
CA ASN A 32 -6.37 -52.16 -24.00
C ASN A 32 -7.67 -51.90 -24.78
N VAL A 33 -8.17 -52.87 -25.55
CA VAL A 33 -9.47 -52.75 -26.23
C VAL A 33 -10.61 -52.71 -25.22
N ARG A 34 -10.60 -53.60 -24.21
CA ARG A 34 -11.63 -53.63 -23.16
C ARG A 34 -11.63 -52.36 -22.31
N TYR A 35 -10.45 -51.82 -22.02
CA TYR A 35 -10.28 -50.53 -21.34
C TYR A 35 -10.92 -49.39 -22.16
N ARG A 36 -10.56 -49.24 -23.44
CA ARG A 36 -11.17 -48.23 -24.34
C ARG A 36 -12.68 -48.41 -24.52
N GLN A 37 -13.17 -49.65 -24.54
CA GLN A 37 -14.61 -49.92 -24.58
C GLN A 37 -15.32 -49.47 -23.29
N ALA A 38 -14.71 -49.69 -22.12
CA ALA A 38 -15.24 -49.22 -20.85
C ALA A 38 -15.29 -47.68 -20.78
N GLU A 39 -14.24 -46.99 -21.27
CA GLU A 39 -14.20 -45.53 -21.38
C GLU A 39 -15.28 -45.00 -22.35
N SER A 40 -15.42 -45.63 -23.52
CA SER A 40 -16.43 -45.25 -24.51
C SER A 40 -17.85 -45.38 -23.97
N LEU A 41 -18.14 -46.44 -23.20
CA LEU A 41 -19.43 -46.63 -22.53
C LEU A 41 -19.69 -45.56 -21.47
N ALA A 42 -18.66 -45.13 -20.71
CA ALA A 42 -18.79 -44.04 -19.76
C ALA A 42 -19.14 -42.71 -20.44
N ASN A 43 -18.46 -42.37 -21.53
CA ASN A 43 -18.72 -41.14 -22.29
C ASN A 43 -20.14 -41.14 -22.92
N MET A 44 -20.54 -42.27 -23.52
CA MET A 44 -21.88 -42.42 -24.07
C MET A 44 -22.96 -42.31 -22.99
N SER A 45 -22.66 -42.77 -21.76
CA SER A 45 -23.62 -42.70 -20.65
C SER A 45 -24.01 -41.26 -20.30
N ALA A 46 -23.06 -40.32 -20.28
CA ALA A 46 -23.33 -38.91 -19.99
C ALA A 46 -24.23 -38.29 -21.08
N MET A 47 -23.96 -38.58 -22.36
CA MET A 47 -24.79 -38.12 -23.48
C MET A 47 -26.22 -38.67 -23.41
N MET A 48 -26.37 -39.96 -23.11
CA MET A 48 -27.68 -40.59 -22.95
C MET A 48 -28.46 -40.00 -21.77
N LEU A 49 -27.77 -39.63 -20.69
CA LEU A 49 -28.38 -39.02 -19.51
C LEU A 49 -28.80 -37.57 -19.77
N ALA A 50 -28.03 -36.79 -20.53
CA ALA A 50 -28.46 -35.49 -21.02
C ALA A 50 -29.69 -35.61 -21.94
N ASP A 51 -29.73 -36.62 -22.79
CA ASP A 51 -30.87 -36.87 -23.69
C ASP A 51 -32.15 -37.30 -22.94
N ALA A 52 -31.99 -38.10 -21.89
CA ALA A 52 -33.05 -38.40 -20.93
C ALA A 52 -33.51 -37.12 -20.21
N GLY A 53 -32.57 -36.25 -19.82
CA GLY A 53 -32.83 -34.94 -19.24
C GLY A 53 -33.70 -34.04 -20.13
N ARG A 54 -33.41 -33.98 -21.44
CA ARG A 54 -34.24 -33.24 -22.42
C ARG A 54 -35.68 -33.76 -22.47
N ARG A 55 -35.87 -35.08 -22.48
CA ARG A 55 -37.21 -35.69 -22.40
C ARG A 55 -37.91 -35.38 -21.09
N LEU A 56 -37.20 -35.41 -19.97
CA LEU A 56 -37.75 -35.06 -18.65
C LEU A 56 -38.16 -33.58 -18.57
N ILE A 57 -37.42 -32.67 -19.20
CA ILE A 57 -37.80 -31.24 -19.33
C ILE A 57 -39.12 -31.11 -20.09
N GLU A 58 -39.24 -31.79 -21.24
CA GLU A 58 -40.45 -31.75 -22.06
C GLU A 58 -41.65 -32.44 -21.38
N ILE A 59 -41.42 -33.53 -20.65
CA ILE A 59 -42.48 -34.16 -19.86
C ILE A 59 -42.93 -33.18 -18.77
N LYS A 60 -42.00 -32.59 -18.02
CA LYS A 60 -42.31 -31.64 -16.94
C LYS A 60 -43.15 -30.45 -17.42
N SER A 61 -42.92 -29.97 -18.64
CA SER A 61 -43.72 -28.89 -19.23
C SER A 61 -45.16 -29.33 -19.53
N ARG A 62 -45.38 -30.61 -19.88
CA ARG A 62 -46.69 -31.20 -20.21
C ARG A 62 -47.51 -31.65 -19.00
N VAL A 63 -46.89 -32.13 -17.91
CA VAL A 63 -47.63 -32.63 -16.73
C VAL A 63 -48.29 -31.50 -15.90
N GLY A 64 -47.88 -30.26 -16.12
CA GLY A 64 -48.38 -29.09 -15.40
C GLY A 64 -47.73 -28.87 -14.03
N HIS A 65 -47.84 -27.63 -13.51
CA HIS A 65 -47.21 -27.22 -12.26
C HIS A 65 -47.67 -28.08 -11.07
N GLY A 66 -46.72 -28.52 -10.24
CA GLY A 66 -46.97 -29.31 -9.03
C GLY A 66 -47.08 -30.83 -9.24
N ASN A 67 -47.41 -31.30 -10.45
CA ASN A 67 -47.68 -32.72 -10.69
C ASN A 67 -46.45 -33.56 -11.06
N PHE A 68 -45.33 -32.90 -11.41
CA PHE A 68 -44.12 -33.60 -11.85
C PHE A 68 -43.55 -34.55 -10.79
N GLY A 69 -43.66 -34.19 -9.50
CA GLY A 69 -43.15 -35.04 -8.41
C GLY A 69 -43.88 -36.36 -8.30
N GLU A 70 -45.21 -36.36 -8.48
CA GLU A 70 -46.02 -37.59 -8.46
C GLU A 70 -45.79 -38.41 -9.72
N TRP A 71 -45.74 -37.74 -10.89
CA TRP A 71 -45.41 -38.40 -12.15
C TRP A 71 -44.08 -39.15 -12.08
N CYS A 72 -43.04 -38.56 -11.46
CA CYS A 72 -41.75 -39.23 -11.29
C CYS A 72 -41.87 -40.53 -10.47
N LYS A 73 -42.70 -40.57 -9.43
CA LYS A 73 -42.85 -41.77 -8.60
C LYS A 73 -43.54 -42.90 -9.36
N ASP A 74 -44.54 -42.55 -10.16
CA ASP A 74 -45.37 -43.53 -10.86
C ASP A 74 -44.74 -44.06 -12.16
N ASN A 75 -43.82 -43.30 -12.77
CA ASN A 75 -43.34 -43.57 -14.13
C ASN A 75 -41.82 -43.79 -14.26
N LEU A 76 -41.02 -43.51 -13.24
CA LEU A 76 -39.56 -43.66 -13.30
C LEU A 76 -39.06 -44.79 -12.40
N ASP A 77 -38.15 -45.61 -12.92
CA ASP A 77 -37.41 -46.62 -12.14
C ASP A 77 -36.27 -46.01 -11.29
N PHE A 78 -36.21 -44.68 -11.22
CA PHE A 78 -35.16 -43.94 -10.54
C PHE A 78 -35.71 -42.70 -9.83
N SER A 79 -34.93 -42.19 -8.87
CA SER A 79 -35.40 -41.10 -8.01
C SER A 79 -35.63 -39.79 -8.79
N GLN A 80 -36.57 -38.99 -8.29
CA GLN A 80 -36.79 -37.62 -8.75
C GLN A 80 -35.49 -36.78 -8.71
N THR A 81 -34.61 -37.02 -7.73
CA THR A 81 -33.29 -36.37 -7.65
C THR A 81 -32.39 -36.72 -8.84
N LYS A 82 -32.37 -37.99 -9.27
CA LYS A 82 -31.64 -38.39 -10.48
C LYS A 82 -32.25 -37.73 -11.72
N ALA A 83 -33.58 -37.68 -11.81
CA ALA A 83 -34.28 -36.98 -12.89
C ALA A 83 -33.89 -35.49 -12.95
N ALA A 84 -33.87 -34.80 -11.81
CA ALA A 84 -33.47 -33.39 -11.73
C ALA A 84 -32.03 -33.18 -12.23
N ARG A 85 -31.07 -34.00 -11.77
CA ARG A 85 -29.68 -33.92 -12.22
C ARG A 85 -29.51 -34.13 -13.73
N MET A 86 -30.27 -35.06 -14.32
CA MET A 86 -30.27 -35.26 -15.77
C MET A 86 -30.80 -34.03 -16.51
N MET A 87 -31.86 -33.40 -16.00
CA MET A 87 -32.39 -32.16 -16.58
C MET A 87 -31.39 -31.01 -16.45
N ASP A 88 -30.67 -30.91 -15.33
CA ASP A 88 -29.64 -29.88 -15.13
C ASP A 88 -28.47 -30.09 -16.09
N LEU A 89 -28.01 -31.34 -16.25
CA LEU A 89 -26.99 -31.71 -17.22
C LEU A 89 -27.44 -31.36 -18.65
N ALA A 90 -28.69 -31.66 -19.02
CA ALA A 90 -29.23 -31.32 -20.33
C ALA A 90 -29.17 -29.82 -20.61
N ARG A 91 -29.59 -28.98 -19.65
CA ARG A 91 -29.51 -27.52 -19.81
C ARG A 91 -28.08 -27.03 -19.98
N LYS A 92 -27.13 -27.60 -19.24
CA LYS A 92 -25.71 -27.24 -19.33
C LYS A 92 -25.09 -27.67 -20.66
N VAL A 93 -25.40 -28.88 -21.13
CA VAL A 93 -24.98 -29.35 -22.46
C VAL A 93 -25.51 -28.46 -23.58
N ASP A 94 -26.77 -28.02 -23.48
CA ASP A 94 -27.42 -27.20 -24.50
C ASP A 94 -27.03 -25.70 -24.41
N ASP A 95 -26.28 -25.28 -23.38
CA ASP A 95 -25.77 -23.91 -23.21
C ASP A 95 -24.36 -23.79 -23.82
N GLU A 96 -24.23 -23.04 -24.92
CA GLU A 96 -22.96 -22.89 -25.66
C GLU A 96 -21.81 -22.37 -24.79
N ASN A 97 -22.10 -21.57 -23.76
CA ASN A 97 -21.08 -21.00 -22.87
C ASN A 97 -20.73 -21.92 -21.70
N SER A 98 -21.42 -23.06 -21.56
CA SER A 98 -21.18 -23.98 -20.47
C SER A 98 -19.93 -24.83 -20.72
N LEU A 99 -19.24 -25.18 -19.63
CA LEU A 99 -18.19 -26.19 -19.58
C LEU A 99 -18.63 -27.54 -20.15
N PHE A 100 -19.93 -27.87 -20.04
CA PHE A 100 -20.50 -29.15 -20.47
C PHE A 100 -20.94 -29.15 -21.94
N SER A 101 -20.85 -28.02 -22.65
CA SER A 101 -21.26 -27.92 -24.07
C SER A 101 -20.32 -28.70 -25.00
N ASN A 102 -19.04 -28.77 -24.63
CA ASN A 102 -18.04 -29.52 -25.36
C ASN A 102 -17.85 -30.91 -24.75
N PHE A 103 -18.53 -31.93 -25.30
CA PHE A 103 -18.36 -33.30 -24.82
C PHE A 103 -16.92 -33.83 -24.88
N ALA A 104 -16.01 -33.20 -25.62
CA ALA A 104 -14.58 -33.55 -25.60
C ALA A 104 -13.94 -33.29 -24.22
N THR A 105 -14.39 -32.29 -23.46
CA THR A 105 -13.91 -32.04 -22.08
C THR A 105 -14.46 -33.04 -21.07
N LEU A 106 -15.49 -33.80 -21.47
CA LEU A 106 -16.09 -34.88 -20.69
C LEU A 106 -15.66 -36.26 -21.19
N GLN A 107 -14.71 -36.33 -22.13
CA GLN A 107 -14.16 -37.59 -22.59
C GLN A 107 -13.30 -38.21 -21.50
N ASN A 108 -13.40 -39.53 -21.35
CA ASN A 108 -12.59 -40.37 -20.49
C ASN A 108 -12.83 -40.16 -18.98
N ILE A 109 -13.87 -39.40 -18.61
CA ILE A 109 -14.29 -39.27 -17.22
C ILE A 109 -15.57 -40.07 -16.93
N GLY A 110 -15.54 -40.83 -15.84
CA GLY A 110 -16.68 -41.64 -15.41
C GLY A 110 -17.91 -40.80 -15.07
N ILE A 111 -19.11 -41.40 -15.16
CA ILE A 111 -20.37 -40.69 -14.88
C ILE A 111 -20.44 -40.07 -13.47
N SER A 112 -19.79 -40.69 -12.49
CA SER A 112 -19.69 -40.15 -11.14
C SER A 112 -18.82 -38.88 -11.05
N THR A 113 -17.83 -38.76 -11.93
CA THR A 113 -17.00 -37.56 -12.10
C THR A 113 -17.82 -36.44 -12.73
N VAL A 114 -18.58 -36.74 -13.79
CA VAL A 114 -19.52 -35.77 -14.41
C VAL A 114 -20.51 -35.23 -13.38
N TRP A 115 -21.06 -36.07 -12.50
CA TRP A 115 -21.95 -35.61 -11.43
C TRP A 115 -21.26 -34.77 -10.37
N ALA A 116 -19.98 -35.03 -10.06
CA ALA A 116 -19.22 -34.23 -9.12
C ALA A 116 -18.94 -32.83 -9.69
N LEU A 117 -18.53 -32.77 -10.96
CA LEU A 117 -18.31 -31.51 -11.69
C LEU A 117 -19.60 -30.69 -11.81
N LEU A 118 -20.72 -31.33 -12.18
CA LEU A 118 -22.02 -30.65 -12.33
C LEU A 118 -22.56 -30.06 -11.02
N ALA A 119 -22.18 -30.64 -9.87
CA ALA A 119 -22.61 -30.16 -8.56
C ALA A 119 -21.79 -28.97 -8.04
N ALA A 120 -20.64 -28.68 -8.64
CA ALA A 120 -19.80 -27.54 -8.28
C ALA A 120 -20.19 -26.28 -9.08
N PRO A 121 -19.84 -25.08 -8.59
CA PRO A 121 -19.86 -23.88 -9.42
C PRO A 121 -19.05 -24.09 -10.69
N GLU A 122 -19.51 -23.57 -11.81
CA GLU A 122 -18.93 -23.87 -13.12
C GLU A 122 -17.51 -23.32 -13.25
N GLU A 123 -17.25 -22.17 -12.63
CA GLU A 123 -15.93 -21.54 -12.54
C GLU A 123 -14.96 -22.34 -11.67
N VAL A 124 -15.48 -23.11 -10.71
CA VAL A 124 -14.68 -24.02 -9.87
C VAL A 124 -14.41 -25.31 -10.63
N ALA A 125 -15.42 -25.88 -11.29
CA ALA A 125 -15.28 -27.09 -12.09
C ALA A 125 -14.29 -26.88 -13.26
N ALA A 126 -14.37 -25.74 -13.94
CA ALA A 126 -13.46 -25.38 -15.04
C ALA A 126 -12.00 -25.31 -14.57
N GLU A 127 -11.74 -24.62 -13.46
CA GLU A 127 -10.40 -24.51 -12.88
C GLU A 127 -9.86 -25.88 -12.47
N VAL A 128 -10.67 -26.72 -11.82
CA VAL A 128 -10.24 -28.05 -11.41
C VAL A 128 -9.89 -28.92 -12.61
N ILE A 129 -10.63 -28.84 -13.71
CA ILE A 129 -10.31 -29.55 -14.97
C ILE A 129 -9.03 -29.00 -15.60
N GLU A 130 -8.80 -27.70 -15.55
CA GLU A 130 -7.60 -27.07 -16.13
C GLU A 130 -6.33 -27.41 -15.35
N THR A 131 -6.40 -27.44 -14.02
CA THR A 131 -5.22 -27.57 -13.17
C THR A 131 -4.92 -29.00 -12.71
N ASN A 132 -5.84 -29.95 -12.90
CA ASN A 132 -5.70 -31.32 -12.43
C ASN A 132 -5.94 -32.34 -13.53
N ASP A 133 -5.30 -33.50 -13.40
CA ASP A 133 -5.62 -34.68 -14.21
C ASP A 133 -6.88 -35.36 -13.66
N VAL A 134 -8.05 -34.80 -14.01
CA VAL A 134 -9.36 -35.27 -13.52
C VAL A 134 -9.66 -36.71 -13.99
N GLU A 135 -9.06 -37.18 -15.08
CA GLU A 135 -9.23 -38.54 -15.59
C GLU A 135 -8.65 -39.58 -14.62
N SER A 136 -7.53 -39.27 -13.95
CA SER A 136 -6.87 -40.19 -13.02
C SER A 136 -7.35 -40.06 -11.56
N MET A 137 -8.09 -39.00 -11.23
CA MET A 137 -8.60 -38.77 -9.88
C MET A 137 -9.75 -39.71 -9.52
N THR A 138 -9.76 -40.21 -8.28
CA THR A 138 -10.96 -40.82 -7.73
C THR A 138 -12.04 -39.75 -7.51
N VAL A 139 -13.31 -40.15 -7.56
CA VAL A 139 -14.44 -39.25 -7.29
C VAL A 139 -14.35 -38.60 -5.90
N ARG A 140 -13.71 -39.26 -4.94
CA ARG A 140 -13.48 -38.72 -3.59
C ARG A 140 -12.46 -37.59 -3.62
N GLU A 141 -11.33 -37.80 -4.30
CA GLU A 141 -10.29 -36.79 -4.47
C GLU A 141 -10.83 -35.59 -5.26
N LEU A 142 -11.55 -35.83 -6.35
CA LEU A 142 -12.17 -34.77 -7.12
C LEU A 142 -13.12 -33.91 -6.26
N LYS A 143 -13.96 -34.52 -5.42
CA LYS A 143 -14.85 -33.77 -4.52
C LYS A 143 -14.08 -32.96 -3.48
N ALA A 144 -12.99 -33.50 -2.96
CA ALA A 144 -12.14 -32.78 -2.02
C ALA A 144 -11.49 -31.56 -2.70
N GLU A 145 -11.04 -31.73 -3.94
CA GLU A 145 -10.41 -30.66 -4.71
C GLU A 145 -11.40 -29.56 -5.13
N LEU A 146 -12.60 -29.95 -5.60
CA LEU A 146 -13.69 -29.00 -5.87
C LEU A 146 -14.09 -28.22 -4.61
N ALA A 147 -14.07 -28.85 -3.43
CA ALA A 147 -14.33 -28.17 -2.17
C ALA A 147 -13.21 -27.19 -1.80
N ARG A 148 -11.94 -27.60 -1.94
CA ARG A 148 -10.76 -26.77 -1.69
C ARG A 148 -10.75 -25.52 -2.56
N VAL A 149 -10.88 -25.66 -3.87
CA VAL A 149 -10.87 -24.53 -4.82
C VAL A 149 -12.05 -23.60 -4.56
N LYS A 150 -13.24 -24.14 -4.24
CA LYS A 150 -14.40 -23.33 -3.86
C LYS A 150 -14.13 -22.51 -2.60
N GLU A 151 -13.56 -23.12 -1.57
CA GLU A 151 -13.23 -22.43 -0.31
C GLU A 151 -12.18 -21.34 -0.53
N GLU A 152 -11.15 -21.62 -1.33
CA GLU A 152 -10.11 -20.64 -1.68
C GLU A 152 -10.68 -19.42 -2.41
N LYS A 153 -11.60 -19.62 -3.36
CA LYS A 153 -12.29 -18.52 -4.04
C LYS A 153 -13.15 -17.71 -3.09
N GLN A 154 -13.95 -18.36 -2.25
CA GLN A 154 -14.79 -17.68 -1.27
C GLN A 154 -13.95 -16.89 -0.26
N GLU A 155 -12.81 -17.41 0.14
CA GLU A 155 -11.92 -16.72 1.07
C GLU A 155 -11.17 -15.56 0.40
N ALA A 156 -10.81 -15.69 -0.88
CA ALA A 156 -10.27 -14.59 -1.66
C ALA A 156 -11.31 -13.45 -1.83
N GLU A 157 -12.57 -13.78 -2.08
CA GLU A 157 -13.68 -12.83 -2.18
C GLU A 157 -13.91 -12.10 -0.85
N ARG A 158 -14.01 -12.83 0.28
CA ARG A 158 -14.12 -12.20 1.61
C ARG A 158 -12.95 -11.29 1.94
N ARG A 159 -11.72 -11.68 1.55
CA ARG A 159 -10.54 -10.84 1.73
C ARG A 159 -10.61 -9.57 0.89
N ALA A 160 -11.06 -9.67 -0.36
CA ALA A 160 -11.27 -8.51 -1.22
C ALA A 160 -12.32 -7.56 -0.62
N ASP A 161 -13.47 -8.09 -0.18
CA ASP A 161 -14.52 -7.31 0.48
C ASP A 161 -13.99 -6.61 1.73
N SER A 162 -13.21 -7.31 2.57
CA SER A 162 -12.61 -6.75 3.78
C SER A 162 -11.62 -5.62 3.45
N ILE A 163 -10.80 -5.79 2.41
CA ILE A 163 -9.88 -4.75 1.94
C ILE A 163 -10.66 -3.53 1.47
N ASP A 164 -11.74 -3.71 0.72
CA ASP A 164 -12.56 -2.61 0.23
C ASP A 164 -13.24 -1.84 1.38
N HIS A 165 -13.78 -2.55 2.37
CA HIS A 165 -14.32 -1.91 3.59
C HIS A 165 -13.25 -1.13 4.35
N ASN A 166 -12.06 -1.71 4.54
CA ASN A 166 -10.95 -1.04 5.22
C ASN A 166 -10.47 0.19 4.44
N ASN A 167 -10.41 0.11 3.10
CA ASN A 167 -10.05 1.23 2.25
C ASN A 167 -11.09 2.37 2.34
N ASP A 168 -12.38 2.05 2.41
CA ASP A 168 -13.43 3.04 2.59
C ASP A 168 -13.34 3.72 3.96
N ASP A 169 -13.03 2.97 5.02
CA ASP A 169 -12.83 3.56 6.35
C ASP A 169 -11.57 4.42 6.42
N LEU A 170 -10.47 3.98 5.80
CA LEU A 170 -9.26 4.80 5.64
C LEU A 170 -9.54 6.07 4.84
N ARG A 171 -10.34 6.01 3.78
CA ARG A 171 -10.74 7.20 3.01
C ARG A 171 -11.55 8.19 3.84
N LYS A 172 -12.49 7.71 4.67
CA LYS A 172 -13.24 8.56 5.60
C LYS A 172 -12.30 9.21 6.62
N GLU A 173 -11.37 8.45 7.19
CA GLU A 173 -10.40 8.98 8.16
C GLU A 173 -9.47 10.00 7.52
N ILE A 174 -8.95 9.74 6.31
CA ILE A 174 -8.16 10.71 5.55
C ILE A 174 -8.96 11.99 5.31
N SER A 175 -10.22 11.88 4.86
CA SER A 175 -11.08 13.04 4.64
C SER A 175 -11.34 13.83 5.92
N HIS A 176 -11.54 13.14 7.05
CA HIS A 176 -11.72 13.76 8.37
C HIS A 176 -10.46 14.49 8.84
N LEU A 177 -9.29 13.85 8.70
CA LEU A 177 -8.00 14.44 9.04
C LEU A 177 -7.65 15.62 8.14
N GLN A 178 -7.98 15.56 6.84
CA GLN A 178 -7.85 16.68 5.92
C GLN A 178 -8.74 17.85 6.32
N GLY A 179 -9.99 17.59 6.74
CA GLY A 179 -10.90 18.62 7.26
C GLY A 179 -10.35 19.27 8.54
N LYS A 180 -9.89 18.47 9.50
CA LYS A 180 -9.24 18.97 10.73
C LYS A 180 -7.98 19.78 10.43
N LEU A 181 -7.16 19.34 9.47
CA LEU A 181 -5.96 20.05 9.08
C LEU A 181 -6.31 21.42 8.48
N ALA A 182 -7.31 21.48 7.61
CA ALA A 182 -7.81 22.71 7.02
C ALA A 182 -8.43 23.67 8.07
N GLU A 183 -9.10 23.14 9.10
CA GLU A 183 -9.58 23.96 10.23
C GLU A 183 -8.45 24.45 11.15
N SER A 184 -7.38 23.66 11.31
CA SER A 184 -6.23 24.00 12.17
C SER A 184 -5.19 24.90 11.50
N VAL A 185 -5.25 25.03 10.17
CA VAL A 185 -4.40 25.89 9.36
C VAL A 185 -5.33 26.83 8.62
N SER A 186 -5.88 27.82 9.32
CA SER A 186 -6.50 28.93 8.60
C SER A 186 -5.41 29.63 7.79
N GLU A 187 -5.63 29.82 6.48
CA GLU A 187 -4.72 30.61 5.64
C GLU A 187 -4.50 32.01 6.24
N GLU A 188 -5.47 32.52 7.02
CA GLU A 188 -5.42 33.78 7.74
C GLU A 188 -4.35 33.78 8.84
N GLU A 189 -4.27 32.77 9.72
CA GLU A 189 -3.24 32.72 10.78
C GLU A 189 -1.83 32.52 10.21
N PHE A 190 -1.68 31.73 9.13
CA PHE A 190 -0.39 31.56 8.46
C PHE A 190 0.06 32.84 7.77
N ASN A 191 -0.85 33.53 7.08
CA ASN A 191 -0.57 34.80 6.41
C ASN A 191 -0.31 35.93 7.42
N GLU A 192 -1.03 35.98 8.55
CA GLU A 192 -0.78 36.93 9.64
C GLU A 192 0.59 36.72 10.29
N MET A 193 0.96 35.46 10.55
CA MET A 193 2.28 35.15 11.11
C MET A 193 3.42 35.45 10.14
N GLN A 194 3.21 35.21 8.83
CA GLN A 194 4.18 35.57 7.80
C GLN A 194 4.30 37.09 7.62
N ALA A 195 3.18 37.82 7.67
CA ALA A 195 3.17 39.27 7.61
C ALA A 195 3.87 39.89 8.84
N ALA A 196 3.59 39.38 10.04
CA ALA A 196 4.26 39.82 11.27
C ALA A 196 5.78 39.57 11.24
N ALA A 197 6.20 38.39 10.77
CA ALA A 197 7.62 38.07 10.60
C ALA A 197 8.30 38.97 9.56
N GLN A 198 7.60 39.33 8.49
CA GLN A 198 8.11 40.23 7.45
C GLN A 198 8.25 41.66 7.96
N THR A 199 7.24 42.20 8.66
CA THR A 199 7.31 43.52 9.30
C THR A 199 8.45 43.59 10.32
N GLN A 200 8.61 42.56 11.15
CA GLN A 200 9.69 42.51 12.13
C GLN A 200 11.08 42.47 11.48
N LYS A 201 11.21 41.76 10.35
CA LYS A 201 12.46 41.75 9.56
C LYS A 201 12.77 43.12 8.98
N GLU A 202 11.78 43.84 8.47
CA GLU A 202 11.95 45.19 7.91
C GLU A 202 12.36 46.20 8.99
N ASP A 203 11.72 46.16 10.17
CA ASP A 203 12.07 47.01 11.31
C ASP A 203 13.50 46.76 11.80
N LEU A 204 13.88 45.49 12.00
CA LEU A 204 15.25 45.13 12.40
C LEU A 204 16.30 45.53 11.36
N THR A 205 15.94 45.46 10.07
CA THR A 205 16.84 45.88 8.98
C THR A 205 17.05 47.40 9.00
N LYS A 206 16.00 48.17 9.30
CA LYS A 206 16.07 49.61 9.43
C LYS A 206 16.91 50.01 10.66
N GLU A 207 16.70 49.38 11.81
CA GLU A 207 17.53 49.60 13.01
C GLU A 207 19.00 49.26 12.77
N LEU A 208 19.29 48.17 12.03
CA LEU A 208 20.65 47.81 11.66
C LEU A 208 21.32 48.88 10.79
N GLN A 209 20.58 49.43 9.82
CA GLN A 209 21.08 50.49 8.93
C GLN A 209 21.33 51.80 9.70
N GLU A 210 20.45 52.16 10.62
CA GLU A 210 20.62 53.32 11.50
C GLU A 210 21.83 53.15 12.44
N ALA A 211 22.01 51.97 13.02
CA ALA A 211 23.18 51.65 13.85
C ALA A 211 24.50 51.69 13.05
N GLN A 212 24.49 51.21 11.80
CA GLN A 212 25.64 51.28 10.90
C GLN A 212 25.98 52.73 10.51
N SER A 213 24.97 53.56 10.23
CA SER A 213 25.15 54.99 9.97
C SER A 213 25.75 55.71 11.19
N ALA A 214 25.22 55.45 12.39
CA ALA A 214 25.75 56.04 13.62
C ALA A 214 27.21 55.63 13.87
N ALA A 215 27.56 54.36 13.60
CA ALA A 215 28.94 53.88 13.69
C ALA A 215 29.88 54.61 12.70
N ALA A 216 29.43 54.86 11.47
CA ALA A 216 30.19 55.61 10.46
C ALA A 216 30.40 57.08 10.87
N ASP A 217 29.38 57.73 11.43
CA ASP A 217 29.47 59.11 11.94
C ASP A 217 30.41 59.22 13.16
N ILE A 218 30.42 58.21 14.03
CA ILE A 218 31.36 58.14 15.15
C ILE A 218 32.78 57.93 14.63
N GLN A 219 32.98 57.06 13.64
CA GLN A 219 34.29 56.81 13.04
C GLN A 219 34.87 58.07 12.37
N THR A 220 34.05 58.82 11.63
CA THR A 220 34.49 60.08 11.00
C THR A 220 34.82 61.16 12.05
N LYS A 221 34.04 61.27 13.12
CA LYS A 221 34.35 62.16 14.26
C LYS A 221 35.65 61.75 14.95
N LEU A 222 35.91 60.44 15.11
CA LEU A 222 37.15 59.92 15.68
C LEU A 222 38.36 60.27 14.81
N ASP A 223 38.24 60.12 13.49
CA ASP A 223 39.32 60.43 12.56
C ASP A 223 39.61 61.93 12.48
N LYS A 224 38.56 62.77 12.54
CA LYS A 224 38.72 64.23 12.64
C LYS A 224 39.39 64.64 13.95
N ALA A 225 38.99 64.05 15.09
CA ALA A 225 39.63 64.31 16.38
C ALA A 225 41.12 63.90 16.37
N LYS A 226 41.48 62.78 15.70
CA LYS A 226 42.89 62.38 15.51
C LYS A 226 43.67 63.36 14.64
N GLU A 227 43.05 63.93 13.61
CA GLU A 227 43.69 64.92 12.73
C GLU A 227 43.90 66.27 13.44
N ASP A 228 42.89 66.74 14.16
CA ASP A 228 42.99 67.96 14.97
C ASP A 228 44.05 67.80 16.07
N LEU A 229 44.15 66.61 16.67
CA LEU A 229 45.23 66.26 17.59
C LEU A 229 46.61 66.33 16.92
N LYS A 230 46.75 65.84 15.69
CA LYS A 230 48.01 65.91 14.94
C LYS A 230 48.41 67.37 14.65
N LYS A 231 47.43 68.23 14.33
CA LYS A 231 47.65 69.67 14.10
C LYS A 231 48.00 70.41 15.40
N ALA A 232 47.35 70.08 16.52
CA ALA A 232 47.68 70.61 17.84
C ALA A 232 49.12 70.22 18.24
N LYS A 233 49.52 68.96 18.04
CA LYS A 233 50.90 68.48 18.26
C LYS A 233 51.93 69.19 17.39
N ALA A 234 51.60 69.52 16.14
CA ALA A 234 52.49 70.28 15.26
C ALA A 234 52.67 71.73 15.76
N LYS A 235 51.58 72.40 16.16
CA LYS A 235 51.62 73.75 16.75
C LYS A 235 52.32 73.79 18.11
N GLN A 236 52.16 72.76 18.93
CA GLN A 236 52.88 72.62 20.20
C GLN A 236 54.39 72.57 19.97
N LYS A 237 54.84 71.76 19.00
CA LYS A 237 56.24 71.65 18.60
C LYS A 237 56.82 72.94 17.99
N GLU A 238 55.97 73.77 17.40
CA GLU A 238 56.31 75.10 16.86
C GLU A 238 56.39 76.16 17.97
N LEU A 239 55.50 76.11 18.98
CA LEU A 239 55.57 76.96 20.18
C LEU A 239 56.77 76.62 21.09
N GLU A 240 57.19 75.36 21.16
CA GLU A 240 58.42 74.91 21.86
C GLU A 240 59.70 75.53 21.29
N ALA A 241 59.67 76.05 20.05
CA ALA A 241 60.82 76.69 19.39
C ALA A 241 61.00 78.18 19.75
N THR A 242 60.01 78.81 20.39
CA THR A 242 60.06 80.21 20.86
C THR A 242 60.09 80.26 22.39
N LYS A 243 61.24 80.61 22.97
CA LYS A 243 61.58 80.41 24.40
C LYS A 243 60.96 81.43 25.38
N ASP A 244 60.59 80.96 26.58
CA ASP A 244 61.02 81.51 27.88
C ASP A 244 60.96 80.42 28.99
N GLU A 245 61.97 80.38 29.87
CA GLU A 245 62.38 79.19 30.63
C GLU A 245 61.73 79.05 32.03
N GLU A 246 60.91 80.01 32.47
CA GLU A 246 60.20 79.98 33.77
C GLU A 246 58.73 79.47 33.69
N VAL A 247 58.12 79.45 32.50
CA VAL A 247 56.75 78.90 32.30
C VAL A 247 56.75 77.37 32.15
N LYS A 248 57.93 76.80 31.87
CA LYS A 248 58.19 75.40 31.53
C LYS A 248 57.70 74.41 32.58
N LYS A 249 58.06 74.57 33.86
CA LYS A 249 57.76 73.58 34.92
C LYS A 249 56.31 73.57 35.43
N ALA A 250 55.58 74.69 35.32
CA ALA A 250 54.23 74.81 35.88
C ALA A 250 53.13 74.41 34.88
N VAL A 251 53.39 74.59 33.58
CA VAL A 251 52.48 74.21 32.49
C VAL A 251 52.70 72.74 32.08
N GLU A 252 53.95 72.23 32.06
CA GLU A 252 54.23 70.83 31.68
C GLU A 252 53.54 69.79 32.58
N GLY A 253 53.49 69.99 33.91
CA GLY A 253 52.96 68.98 34.84
C GLY A 253 51.43 68.86 34.88
N LYS A 254 50.69 69.98 34.81
CA LYS A 254 49.22 69.95 34.87
C LYS A 254 48.57 69.78 33.50
N THR A 255 49.22 70.19 32.42
CA THR A 255 48.68 70.07 31.07
C THR A 255 48.88 68.64 30.54
N ALA A 256 50.03 68.01 30.81
CA ALA A 256 50.25 66.59 30.44
C ALA A 256 49.28 65.63 31.18
N GLU A 257 49.00 65.87 32.46
CA GLU A 257 48.10 65.01 33.23
C GLU A 257 46.61 65.18 32.84
N ILE A 258 46.19 66.39 32.47
CA ILE A 258 44.84 66.67 31.96
C ILE A 258 44.66 66.16 30.52
N GLU A 259 45.69 66.29 29.68
CA GLU A 259 45.69 65.86 28.28
C GLU A 259 45.76 64.33 28.14
N GLU A 260 46.56 63.65 28.96
CA GLU A 260 46.60 62.18 29.02
C GLU A 260 45.28 61.60 29.55
N LYS A 261 44.72 62.17 30.62
CA LYS A 261 43.41 61.72 31.17
C LYS A 261 42.25 62.04 30.23
N ALA A 262 42.29 63.14 29.48
CA ALA A 262 41.25 63.50 28.51
C ALA A 262 41.35 62.64 27.24
N GLU A 263 42.56 62.40 26.71
CA GLU A 263 42.78 61.47 25.58
C GLU A 263 42.42 60.02 25.95
N ALA A 264 42.82 59.56 27.14
CA ALA A 264 42.50 58.22 27.62
C ALA A 264 41.00 58.02 27.81
N ARG A 265 40.30 58.97 28.47
CA ARG A 265 38.84 58.92 28.61
C ARG A 265 38.09 59.02 27.29
N ALA A 266 38.55 59.85 26.36
CA ALA A 266 37.93 59.99 25.05
C ALA A 266 38.15 58.72 24.19
N ARG A 267 39.34 58.11 24.25
CA ARG A 267 39.61 56.82 23.58
C ARG A 267 38.84 55.68 24.23
N GLU A 268 38.85 55.53 25.55
CA GLU A 268 38.09 54.49 26.25
C GLU A 268 36.60 54.62 25.97
N SER A 269 36.02 55.81 26.16
CA SER A 269 34.58 56.01 25.95
C SER A 269 34.17 55.79 24.48
N SER A 270 35.00 56.20 23.52
CA SER A 270 34.73 55.98 22.09
C SER A 270 34.92 54.51 21.69
N GLN A 271 35.91 53.82 22.25
CA GLN A 271 36.16 52.41 21.99
C GLN A 271 35.07 51.54 22.61
N GLU A 272 34.63 51.87 23.83
CA GLU A 272 33.57 51.17 24.55
C GLU A 272 32.21 51.33 23.84
N LEU A 273 31.95 52.50 23.24
CA LEU A 273 30.76 52.73 22.42
C LEU A 273 30.80 51.98 21.07
N LEU A 274 31.98 51.92 20.44
CA LEU A 274 32.20 51.13 19.21
C LEU A 274 32.02 49.63 19.47
N ASP A 275 32.61 49.11 20.54
CA ASP A 275 32.49 47.70 20.94
C ASP A 275 31.04 47.36 21.27
N ARG A 276 30.31 48.26 21.96
CA ARG A 276 28.88 48.08 22.25
C ARG A 276 28.03 48.05 20.97
N THR A 277 28.29 48.96 20.04
CA THR A 277 27.56 49.04 18.76
C THR A 277 27.86 47.82 17.88
N GLN A 278 29.12 47.38 17.83
CA GLN A 278 29.52 46.17 17.11
C GLN A 278 28.88 44.90 17.68
N ARG A 279 28.74 44.82 19.02
CA ARG A 279 28.00 43.72 19.67
C ARG A 279 26.53 43.72 19.26
N GLN A 280 25.87 44.88 19.25
CA GLN A 280 24.46 44.98 18.82
C GLN A 280 24.27 44.57 17.36
N VAL A 281 25.16 45.01 16.47
CA VAL A 281 25.15 44.59 15.05
C VAL A 281 25.29 43.08 14.91
N LYS A 282 26.18 42.46 15.69
CA LYS A 282 26.40 41.01 15.67
C LYS A 282 25.18 40.25 16.19
N ASP A 283 24.59 40.67 17.31
CA ASP A 283 23.41 40.00 17.90
C ASP A 283 22.21 40.05 16.94
N LEU A 284 22.00 41.18 16.26
CA LEU A 284 20.95 41.35 15.24
C LEU A 284 21.18 40.44 14.03
N GLN A 285 22.43 40.33 13.56
CA GLN A 285 22.79 39.43 12.46
C GLN A 285 22.52 37.95 12.82
N GLU A 286 22.84 37.54 14.04
CA GLU A 286 22.55 36.19 14.53
C GLU A 286 21.05 35.92 14.64
N HIS A 287 20.23 36.91 15.02
CA HIS A 287 18.78 36.80 15.03
C HIS A 287 18.17 36.65 13.64
N ILE A 288 18.63 37.45 12.67
CA ILE A 288 18.17 37.33 11.27
C ILE A 288 18.51 35.94 10.71
N ALA A 289 19.73 35.44 10.96
CA ALA A 289 20.14 34.11 10.51
C ALA A 289 19.29 32.98 11.12
N LYS A 290 18.87 33.10 12.40
CA LYS A 290 17.98 32.14 13.05
C LYS A 290 16.59 32.12 12.41
N LEU A 291 16.00 33.29 12.16
CA LEU A 291 14.69 33.40 11.53
C LEU A 291 14.71 32.85 10.09
N GLU A 292 15.78 33.09 9.34
CA GLU A 292 15.94 32.52 7.99
C GLU A 292 16.10 31.00 8.02
N ALA A 293 16.80 30.44 9.02
CA ALA A 293 16.90 28.99 9.22
C ALA A 293 15.58 28.34 9.63
N GLU A 294 14.78 29.00 10.49
CA GLU A 294 13.44 28.54 10.85
C GLU A 294 12.48 28.57 9.66
N LYS A 295 12.53 29.64 8.86
CA LYS A 295 11.80 29.72 7.59
C LYS A 295 12.18 28.60 6.63
N ALA A 296 13.47 28.29 6.49
CA ALA A 296 13.95 27.21 5.63
C ALA A 296 13.48 25.82 6.09
N LYS A 297 13.35 25.60 7.41
CA LYS A 297 12.78 24.36 7.97
C LYS A 297 11.29 24.24 7.66
N LEU A 298 10.54 25.34 7.76
CA LEU A 298 9.11 25.39 7.46
C LEU A 298 8.81 25.30 5.96
N SER A 299 9.72 25.77 5.09
CA SER A 299 9.53 25.75 3.64
C SER A 299 9.79 24.38 2.99
N ASN A 300 10.33 23.41 3.73
CA ASN A 300 10.65 22.09 3.18
C ASN A 300 9.48 21.12 3.41
N THR A 301 8.30 21.50 2.93
CA THR A 301 7.02 20.77 3.08
C THR A 301 7.15 19.31 2.66
N SER A 302 7.87 19.02 1.57
CA SER A 302 8.11 17.64 1.11
C SER A 302 8.92 16.80 2.10
N LEU A 303 9.81 17.40 2.88
CA LEU A 303 10.60 16.73 3.91
C LEU A 303 9.78 16.45 5.17
N MET A 304 8.87 17.36 5.53
CA MET A 304 7.88 17.15 6.59
C MET A 304 6.86 16.07 6.22
N GLU A 305 6.30 16.13 5.01
CA GLU A 305 5.38 15.11 4.49
C GLU A 305 6.06 13.75 4.44
N PHE A 306 7.27 13.67 3.89
CA PHE A 306 8.08 12.46 3.89
C PHE A 306 8.30 11.92 5.31
N LYS A 307 8.67 12.79 6.27
CA LYS A 307 8.86 12.38 7.66
C LYS A 307 7.58 11.82 8.28
N VAL A 308 6.43 12.47 8.08
CA VAL A 308 5.14 12.01 8.58
C VAL A 308 4.80 10.62 8.03
N TYR A 309 4.96 10.42 6.72
CA TYR A 309 4.68 9.12 6.10
C TYR A 309 5.67 8.03 6.54
N VAL A 310 6.95 8.36 6.75
CA VAL A 310 7.94 7.42 7.29
C VAL A 310 7.65 7.05 8.73
N ASP A 311 7.27 8.01 9.57
CA ASP A 311 6.91 7.76 10.97
C ASP A 311 5.67 6.85 11.06
N GLN A 312 4.66 7.08 10.20
CA GLN A 312 3.49 6.21 10.08
C GLN A 312 3.85 4.79 9.61
N LEU A 313 4.73 4.68 8.61
CA LEU A 313 5.21 3.39 8.11
C LEU A 313 5.95 2.60 9.20
N GLN A 314 6.79 3.27 9.99
CA GLN A 314 7.48 2.66 11.12
C GLN A 314 6.51 2.17 12.19
N ASP A 315 5.51 2.97 12.57
CA ASP A 315 4.51 2.59 13.58
C ASP A 315 3.70 1.36 13.15
N ILE A 316 3.27 1.32 11.88
CA ILE A 316 2.58 0.16 11.32
C ILE A 316 3.48 -1.08 11.31
N TYR A 317 4.74 -0.92 10.89
CA TYR A 317 5.69 -2.03 10.86
C TYR A 317 5.89 -2.64 12.26
N PHE A 318 6.08 -1.81 13.29
CA PHE A 318 6.26 -2.29 14.66
C PHE A 318 5.01 -3.03 15.17
N LYS A 319 3.80 -2.51 14.91
CA LYS A 319 2.56 -3.21 15.27
C LYS A 319 2.45 -4.59 14.62
N ILE A 320 2.86 -4.72 13.35
CA ILE A 320 2.88 -6.03 12.68
C ILE A 320 3.89 -6.95 13.34
N CYS A 321 5.09 -6.46 13.68
CA CYS A 321 6.09 -7.25 14.39
C CYS A 321 5.59 -7.71 15.77
N ASP A 322 4.88 -6.87 16.51
CA ASP A 322 4.30 -7.23 17.81
C ASP A 322 3.27 -8.36 17.65
N ILE A 323 2.37 -8.26 16.66
CA ILE A 323 1.39 -9.32 16.35
C ILE A 323 2.09 -10.64 16.00
N ILE A 324 3.12 -10.58 15.14
CA ILE A 324 3.90 -11.77 14.77
C ILE A 324 4.56 -12.38 16.00
N THR A 325 5.09 -11.55 16.90
CA THR A 325 5.74 -12.02 18.13
C THR A 325 4.75 -12.70 19.06
N GLU A 326 3.57 -12.12 19.26
CA GLU A 326 2.50 -12.72 20.05
C GLU A 326 2.02 -14.04 19.46
N GLU A 327 1.84 -14.10 18.12
CA GLU A 327 1.39 -15.31 17.45
C GLU A 327 2.47 -16.40 17.48
N ASN A 328 3.74 -16.04 17.32
CA ASN A 328 4.84 -17.00 17.40
C ASN A 328 5.01 -17.64 18.79
N ILE A 329 4.52 -16.98 19.84
CA ILE A 329 4.44 -17.56 21.19
C ILE A 329 3.29 -18.57 21.31
N ARG A 330 2.19 -18.37 20.57
CA ARG A 330 0.99 -19.24 20.59
C ARG A 330 1.12 -20.43 19.65
N ASP A 331 1.58 -20.17 18.43
CA ASP A 331 1.79 -21.12 17.35
C ASP A 331 3.02 -20.67 16.51
N GLU A 332 4.14 -21.33 16.77
CA GLU A 332 5.42 -21.04 16.14
C GLU A 332 5.38 -21.23 14.60
N GLU A 333 4.59 -22.19 14.11
CA GLU A 333 4.51 -22.44 12.66
C GLU A 333 3.78 -21.29 11.95
N THR A 334 2.69 -20.81 12.56
CA THR A 334 1.90 -19.69 12.04
C THR A 334 2.66 -18.37 12.16
N GLY A 335 3.33 -18.11 13.30
CA GLY A 335 4.21 -16.95 13.47
C GLY A 335 5.33 -16.89 12.43
N ALA A 336 6.01 -18.01 12.18
CA ALA A 336 7.07 -18.09 11.16
C ALA A 336 6.57 -17.83 9.73
N LYS A 337 5.36 -18.32 9.40
CA LYS A 337 4.71 -18.03 8.11
C LYS A 337 4.37 -16.54 7.97
N MET A 338 3.84 -15.91 9.01
CA MET A 338 3.55 -14.46 9.02
C MET A 338 4.83 -13.63 8.87
N GLN A 339 5.91 -14.03 9.56
CA GLN A 339 7.22 -13.38 9.43
C GLN A 339 7.78 -13.48 8.00
N THR A 340 7.68 -14.65 7.39
CA THR A 340 8.12 -14.88 6.00
C THR A 340 7.29 -14.04 5.01
N ALA A 341 5.98 -13.94 5.24
CA ALA A 341 5.11 -13.10 4.42
C ALA A 341 5.47 -11.61 4.53
N LEU A 342 5.70 -11.10 5.74
CA LEU A 342 6.13 -9.71 5.96
C LEU A 342 7.46 -9.41 5.26
N GLN A 343 8.44 -10.31 5.37
CA GLN A 343 9.73 -10.16 4.68
C GLN A 343 9.57 -10.11 3.16
N LYS A 344 8.68 -10.92 2.58
CA LYS A 344 8.43 -10.91 1.13
C LYS A 344 7.79 -9.60 0.67
N VAL A 345 6.88 -9.03 1.46
CA VAL A 345 6.23 -7.74 1.15
C VAL A 345 7.26 -6.62 1.16
N ILE A 346 8.06 -6.52 2.22
CA ILE A 346 9.06 -5.45 2.36
C ILE A 346 10.18 -5.60 1.33
N GLY A 347 10.60 -6.85 1.03
CA GLY A 347 11.59 -7.13 -0.01
C GLY A 347 11.14 -6.78 -1.42
N GLY A 348 9.83 -6.56 -1.63
CA GLY A 348 9.25 -6.11 -2.90
C GLY A 348 9.23 -4.59 -3.09
N TRP A 349 9.54 -3.80 -2.05
CA TRP A 349 9.50 -2.34 -2.14
C TRP A 349 10.74 -1.80 -2.88
N ARG A 350 10.52 -1.03 -3.95
CA ARG A 350 11.57 -0.25 -4.64
C ARG A 350 11.25 1.24 -4.50
N PRO A 351 12.27 2.12 -4.33
CA PRO A 351 12.08 3.56 -4.36
C PRO A 351 11.51 4.07 -5.69
#